data_AF-A0A4V3M7G8-F1
#
_entry.id   AF-A0A4V3M7G8-F1
#
_cell.length_a   1.000
_cell.length_b   1.000
_cell.length_c   1.000
_cell.angle_alpha   90.00
_cell.angle_beta   90.00
_cell.angle_gamma   90.00
#
_symmetry.space_group_name_H-M   'P 1'
#
loop_
_entity.id
_entity.type
_entity.pdbx_description
1 polymer ?
#
loop_
_entity_poly.entity_id
_entity_poly.type
_entity_poly.pdbx_seq_one_letter_code
_entity_poly.pdbx_strand_id
1 'polypeptide(L)' 'MKEKWDFWIDRGGTFTDIIGRDPKGGLHPRKLLSENPEAYADAAIQGIRDLLGLKS' A
#
# COMPACT_ATOMS: atom_id res chain seq x y z
N MET A 1 13.81 -16.92 -10.94
CA MET A 1 13.72 -16.38 -9.56
C MET A 1 12.24 -16.26 -9.22
N LYS A 2 11.79 -16.61 -8.01
CA LYS A 2 10.38 -16.36 -7.63
C LYS A 2 10.19 -14.85 -7.56
N GLU A 3 9.48 -14.29 -8.52
CA GLU A 3 9.18 -12.86 -8.52
C GLU A 3 8.32 -12.53 -7.30
N LYS A 4 8.74 -11.53 -6.54
CA LYS A 4 8.12 -11.10 -5.29
C LYS A 4 7.39 -9.79 -5.54
N TRP A 5 6.56 -9.39 -4.58
CA TRP A 5 6.07 -8.02 -4.53
C TRP A 5 7.18 -7.10 -4.03
N ASP A 6 7.29 -5.93 -4.66
CA ASP A 6 8.07 -4.80 -4.16
C ASP A 6 7.12 -3.65 -3.81
N PHE A 7 7.44 -2.88 -2.77
CA PHE A 7 6.63 -1.74 -2.34
C PHE A 7 7.48 -0.51 -2.13
N TRP A 8 6.97 0.65 -2.57
CA TRP A 8 7.50 1.98 -2.24
C TRP A 8 6.41 2.76 -1.53
N ILE A 9 6.80 3.41 -0.43
CA ILE A 9 5.90 4.15 0.44
C ILE A 9 6.43 5.57 0.58
N ASP A 10 5.57 6.55 0.30
CA ASP A 10 5.81 7.95 0.60
C ASP A 10 4.77 8.42 1.62
N ARG A 11 5.21 8.67 2.84
CA ARG A 11 4.35 9.15 3.93
C ARG A 11 4.30 10.67 3.89
N GLY A 12 3.16 11.22 3.53
CA GLY A 12 2.88 12.65 3.59
C GLY A 12 2.04 13.05 4.81
N GLY A 13 1.76 14.36 4.93
CA GLY A 13 0.91 14.90 6.00
C GLY A 13 -0.57 14.53 5.84
N THR A 14 -1.16 14.77 4.66
CA THR A 14 -2.58 14.44 4.42
C THR A 14 -2.77 13.03 3.87
N PHE A 15 -1.87 12.60 2.99
CA PHE A 15 -1.98 11.31 2.31
C PHE A 15 -0.67 10.53 2.38
N THR A 16 -0.80 9.22 2.42
CA THR A 16 0.28 8.26 2.20
C THR A 16 0.08 7.61 0.84
N ASP A 17 1.12 7.66 0.01
CA ASP A 17 1.16 7.03 -1.31
C ASP A 17 1.88 5.69 -1.23
N ILE A 18 1.28 4.67 -1.83
CA ILE A 18 1.79 3.29 -1.88
C ILE A 18 1.84 2.86 -3.34
N ILE A 19 3.01 2.46 -3.81
CA ILE A 19 3.17 1.80 -5.11
C ILE A 19 3.58 0.35 -4.85
N GLY A 20 2.79 -0.61 -5.31
CA GLY A 20 3.18 -2.02 -5.35
C GLY A 20 3.58 -2.44 -6.76
N ARG A 21 4.71 -3.12 -6.90
CA ARG A 21 5.06 -3.85 -8.12
C ARG A 21 4.75 -5.33 -7.91
N ASP A 22 3.88 -5.88 -8.74
CA ASP A 22 3.51 -7.29 -8.65
C ASP A 22 4.62 -8.21 -9.22
N PRO A 23 4.55 -9.53 -8.97
CA PRO A 23 5.47 -10.52 -9.53
C PRO A 23 5.47 -10.67 -11.06
N LYS A 24 4.69 -9.88 -11.80
CA LYS A 24 4.71 -9.80 -13.26
C LYS A 24 5.28 -8.46 -13.73
N GLY A 25 5.70 -7.61 -12.80
CA GLY A 25 6.20 -6.26 -13.05
C GLY A 25 5.13 -5.19 -13.21
N GLY A 26 3.85 -5.49 -12.99
CA GLY A 26 2.76 -4.51 -13.03
C GLY A 26 2.83 -3.57 -11.84
N LEU A 27 2.63 -2.27 -12.07
CA LEU A 27 2.57 -1.25 -11.02
C LEU A 27 1.14 -0.95 -10.59
N HIS A 28 0.91 -0.95 -9.28
CA HIS A 28 -0.39 -0.77 -8.65
C HIS A 28 -0.32 0.39 -7.65
N PRO A 29 -0.85 1.57 -8.00
CA PRO A 29 -0.86 2.72 -7.10
C PRO A 29 -2.05 2.66 -6.12
N ARG A 30 -1.83 3.11 -4.88
CA ARG A 30 -2.86 3.39 -3.88
C ARG A 30 -2.51 4.66 -3.12
N LYS A 31 -3.54 5.41 -2.75
CA LYS A 31 -3.45 6.62 -1.93
C LYS A 31 -4.44 6.50 -0.79
N LEU A 32 -3.98 6.65 0.43
CA LEU A 32 -4.79 6.61 1.64
C LEU A 32 -4.59 7.89 2.44
N LEU A 33 -5.59 8.28 3.24
CA LEU A 33 -5.40 9.32 4.24
C LEU A 33 -4.26 8.86 5.17
N SER A 34 -3.34 9.76 5.51
CA SER A 34 -2.23 9.40 6.40
C SER A 34 -2.73 8.98 7.78
N GLU A 35 -3.83 9.59 8.24
CA GLU A 35 -4.51 9.24 9.48
C GLU A 35 -6.00 8.99 9.21
N ASN A 36 -6.46 7.79 9.55
CA ASN A 36 -7.87 7.43 9.61
C ASN A 36 -8.07 6.28 10.60
N PRO A 37 -7.97 6.57 11.92
CA PRO A 37 -7.94 5.54 12.97
C PRO A 37 -9.22 4.71 13.06
N GLU A 38 -10.35 5.21 12.54
CA GLU A 38 -11.61 4.46 12.46
C GLU A 38 -11.57 3.35 11.41
N ALA A 39 -10.69 3.45 10.41
CA ALA A 39 -10.57 2.49 9.31
C ALA A 39 -9.31 1.62 9.38
N TYR A 40 -8.18 2.17 9.83
CA TYR A 40 -6.90 1.46 9.90
C TYR A 40 -5.92 2.12 10.88
N ALA A 41 -5.04 1.30 11.46
CA ALA A 41 -4.01 1.76 12.39
C ALA A 41 -2.80 2.42 11.69
N ASP A 42 -2.47 2.00 10.46
CA ASP A 42 -1.36 2.55 9.68
C ASP A 42 -1.69 2.52 8.19
N ALA A 43 -1.59 3.68 7.53
CA ALA A 43 -1.94 3.83 6.12
C ALA A 43 -1.03 3.01 5.19
N ALA A 44 0.25 2.88 5.49
CA ALA A 44 1.18 2.11 4.65
C ALA A 44 0.86 0.61 4.70
N ILE A 45 0.66 0.08 5.90
CA ILE A 45 0.28 -1.33 6.10
C ILE A 45 -1.07 -1.61 5.45
N GLN A 46 -2.06 -0.73 5.65
CA GLN A 46 -3.37 -0.90 5.01
C GLN A 46 -3.24 -0.89 3.48
N GLY A 47 -2.49 0.05 2.91
CA GLY A 47 -2.26 0.12 1.46
C GLY A 47 -1.61 -1.15 0.89
N ILE A 48 -0.67 -1.75 1.62
CA ILE A 48 -0.08 -3.04 1.24
C ILE A 48 -1.12 -4.16 1.31
N ARG A 49 -1.94 -4.24 2.37
CA ARG A 49 -3.00 -5.26 2.52
C ARG A 49 -4.03 -5.16 1.40
N ASP A 50 -4.45 -3.95 1.07
CA ASP A 50 -5.33 -3.62 -0.04
C ASP A 50 -4.80 -4.14 -1.38
N LEU A 51 -3.50 -3.91 -1.66
CA LEU A 51 -2.84 -4.37 -2.89
C LEU A 51 -2.70 -5.89 -2.97
N LEU A 52 -2.49 -6.53 -1.81
CA LEU A 52 -2.44 -7.99 -1.69
C LEU A 52 -3.83 -8.65 -1.67
N GLY A 53 -4.92 -7.86 -1.66
CA GLY A 53 -6.29 -8.36 -1.56
C GLY A 53 -6.62 -9.02 -0.21
N LEU A 54 -5.89 -8.65 0.85
CA LEU A 54 -6.10 -9.17 2.19
C LEU A 54 -7.22 -8.39 2.87
N LYS A 55 -8.15 -9.11 3.50
CA LYS A 55 -9.21 -8.47 4.31
C LYS A 55 -8.59 -7.85 5.56
N SER A 56 -9.06 -6.64 5.92
CA SER A 56 -8.69 -5.93 7.14
C SER A 56 -8.93 -6.77 8.39
#